data_AF-A0A9E3USD3-F1
#
_entry.id   AF-A0A9E3USD3-F1
#
_cell.length_a   1.000
_cell.length_b   1.000
_cell.length_c   1.000
_cell.angle_alpha   90.00
_cell.angle_beta   90.00
_cell.angle_gamma   90.00
#
_symmetry.space_group_name_H-M   'P 1'
#
loop_
_entity.id
_entity.type
_entity.pdbx_description
1 polymer ?
#
loop_
_entity_poly.entity_id
_entity_poly.type
_entity_poly.pdbx_seq_one_letter_code
_entity_poly.pdbx_strand_id
1 'polypeptide(L)'
;MIALEDIMSAAMTAPPERREAALRILRGELPKEEPYLTLRELSRRLGFGITTLRRWRVPGHGVSGAKRYRFAEVEAYFATEAFQRRKAAVRAERARSRKA
;
A
#
# COMPACT_ATOMS: atom_id res chain seq x y z
N MET A 1 -35.28 0.97 5.55
CA MET A 1 -34.64 0.95 6.89
C MET A 1 -33.94 -0.39 6.99
N ILE A 2 -32.62 -0.42 7.21
CA ILE A 2 -31.91 -1.69 7.41
C ILE A 2 -32.23 -2.15 8.83
N ALA A 3 -32.82 -3.33 8.97
CA ALA A 3 -33.14 -3.88 10.28
C ALA A 3 -31.85 -4.37 10.96
N LEU A 4 -31.79 -4.31 12.30
CA LEU A 4 -30.65 -4.79 13.07
C LEU A 4 -30.36 -6.28 12.78
N GLU A 5 -31.42 -7.05 12.51
CA GLU A 5 -31.37 -8.46 12.13
C GLU A 5 -30.62 -8.70 10.81
N ASP A 6 -30.80 -7.82 9.82
CA ASP A 6 -30.08 -7.89 8.54
C ASP A 6 -28.58 -7.63 8.73
N ILE A 7 -28.22 -6.71 9.63
CA ILE A 7 -26.83 -6.40 9.97
C ILE A 7 -26.19 -7.58 10.71
N MET A 8 -26.90 -8.19 11.65
CA MET A 8 -26.41 -9.34 12.39
C MET A 8 -26.24 -10.58 11.50
N SER A 9 -27.21 -10.84 10.62
CA SER A 9 -27.13 -11.94 9.64
C SER A 9 -25.91 -11.75 8.71
N ALA A 10 -25.75 -10.54 8.15
CA ALA A 10 -24.61 -10.21 7.30
C ALA A 10 -23.26 -10.37 8.04
N ALA A 11 -23.19 -9.98 9.32
CA ALA A 11 -21.99 -10.12 10.14
C ALA A 11 -21.65 -11.59 10.47
N MET A 12 -22.66 -12.46 10.60
CA MET A 12 -22.48 -13.90 10.87
C MET A 12 -22.10 -14.69 9.63
N THR A 13 -22.56 -14.28 8.45
CA THR A 13 -22.18 -14.89 7.16
C THR A 13 -20.86 -14.36 6.58
N ALA A 14 -20.31 -13.29 7.17
CA ALA A 14 -19.08 -12.70 6.68
C ALA A 14 -17.86 -13.62 6.93
N PRO A 15 -16.84 -13.58 6.06
CA PRO A 15 -15.54 -14.20 6.31
C PRO A 15 -14.98 -13.76 7.68
N PRO A 16 -14.26 -14.64 8.41
CA PRO A 16 -13.80 -14.37 9.78
C PRO A 16 -13.00 -13.06 9.89
N GLU A 17 -12.17 -12.76 8.89
CA GLU A 17 -11.39 -11.52 8.79
C GLU A 17 -12.26 -10.25 8.74
N ARG A 18 -13.37 -10.30 7.99
CA ARG A 18 -14.31 -9.17 7.88
C ARG A 18 -15.15 -9.02 9.14
N ARG A 19 -15.53 -10.13 9.76
CA ARG A 19 -16.25 -10.14 11.04
C ARG A 19 -15.40 -9.53 12.14
N GLU A 20 -14.13 -9.91 12.26
CA GLU A 20 -13.21 -9.33 13.24
C GLU A 20 -12.99 -7.83 13.02
N ALA A 21 -12.79 -7.40 11.76
CA ALA A 21 -12.66 -5.98 11.43
C ALA A 21 -13.92 -5.19 11.79
N ALA A 22 -15.12 -5.72 11.49
CA ALA A 22 -16.39 -5.11 11.85
C ALA A 22 -16.59 -5.04 13.37
N LEU A 23 -16.26 -6.10 14.10
CA LEU A 23 -16.30 -6.13 15.56
C LEU A 23 -15.35 -5.11 16.17
N ARG A 24 -14.17 -4.91 15.59
CA ARG A 24 -13.21 -3.87 16.02
C ARG A 24 -13.79 -2.47 15.89
N ILE A 25 -14.43 -2.18 14.76
CA ILE A 25 -15.09 -0.89 14.52
C ILE A 25 -16.23 -0.67 15.53
N LEU A 26 -17.06 -1.69 15.79
CA LEU A 26 -18.14 -1.62 16.77
C LEU A 26 -17.65 -1.41 18.21
N ARG A 27 -16.45 -1.90 18.54
CA ARG A 27 -15.79 -1.66 19.84
C ARG A 27 -15.17 -0.26 19.96
N GLY A 28 -15.22 0.55 18.90
CA GLY A 28 -14.57 1.86 18.85
C GLY A 28 -13.06 1.79 18.58
N GLU A 29 -12.52 0.61 18.30
CA GLU A 29 -11.11 0.40 17.94
C GLU A 29 -10.91 0.70 16.44
N LEU A 30 -11.01 1.98 16.12
CA LEU A 30 -10.77 2.49 14.78
C LEU A 30 -9.36 2.07 14.31
N PRO A 31 -9.20 1.70 13.04
CA PRO A 31 -7.87 1.48 12.48
C PRO A 31 -7.04 2.75 12.66
N LYS A 32 -5.90 2.61 13.34
CA LYS A 32 -4.92 3.70 13.48
C LYS A 32 -4.58 4.18 12.09
N GLU A 33 -4.83 5.46 11.82
CA GLU A 33 -4.51 6.06 10.54
C GLU A 33 -3.04 5.81 10.20
N GLU A 34 -2.80 5.39 8.96
CA GLU A 34 -1.45 5.12 8.51
C GLU A 34 -0.62 6.40 8.54
N PRO A 35 0.54 6.43 9.23
CA PRO A 35 1.33 7.63 9.34
C PRO A 35 1.93 8.02 7.99
N TYR A 36 1.95 9.32 7.73
CA TYR A 36 2.66 9.87 6.59
C TYR A 36 4.17 9.80 6.78
N LEU A 37 4.84 9.11 5.86
CA LEU A 37 6.29 8.94 5.87
C LEU A 37 6.98 9.97 5.00
N THR A 38 8.18 10.35 5.39
CA THR A 38 9.16 11.00 4.52
C THR A 38 9.72 10.01 3.51
N LEU A 39 10.28 10.52 2.41
CA LEU A 39 10.98 9.67 1.44
C LEU A 39 12.19 8.94 2.05
N ARG A 40 12.82 9.52 3.08
CA ARG A 40 13.95 8.90 3.80
C ARG A 40 13.49 7.69 4.62
N GLU A 41 12.37 7.83 5.34
CA GLU A 41 11.78 6.73 6.11
C GLU A 41 11.28 5.62 5.19
N LEU A 42 10.61 5.98 4.10
CA LEU A 42 10.16 5.03 3.09
C LEU A 42 11.34 4.24 2.49
N SER A 43 12.44 4.93 2.19
CA SER A 43 13.68 4.31 1.71
C SER A 43 14.27 3.30 2.70
N ARG A 44 14.30 3.64 4.00
CA ARG A 44 14.77 2.73 5.04
C ARG A 44 13.87 1.50 5.19
N ARG A 45 12.54 1.68 5.14
CA ARG A 45 11.59 0.56 5.27
C ARG A 45 11.61 -0.39 4.07
N LEU A 46 11.67 0.14 2.85
CA LEU A 46 11.64 -0.67 1.63
C LEU A 46 13.02 -1.22 1.21
N GLY A 47 14.10 -0.72 1.80
CA GLY A 47 15.47 -1.11 1.43
C GLY A 47 15.93 -0.59 0.06
N PHE A 48 15.19 0.31 -0.57
CA PHE A 48 15.58 0.95 -1.84
C PHE A 48 16.18 2.33 -1.62
N GLY A 49 17.20 2.68 -2.40
CA GLY A 49 17.77 4.03 -2.38
C GLY A 49 16.77 5.11 -2.80
N ILE A 50 16.91 6.30 -2.21
CA ILE A 50 16.04 7.47 -2.44
C ILE A 50 15.96 7.82 -3.94
N THR A 51 17.09 7.81 -4.64
CA THR A 51 17.16 8.11 -6.08
C THR A 51 16.35 7.11 -6.90
N THR A 52 16.39 5.83 -6.51
CA THR A 52 15.59 4.76 -7.15
C THR A 52 14.10 5.01 -6.97
N LEU A 53 13.67 5.31 -5.75
CA LEU A 53 12.26 5.61 -5.45
C LEU A 53 11.78 6.85 -6.24
N ARG A 54 12.62 7.89 -6.37
CA ARG A 54 12.31 9.06 -7.22
C ARG A 54 12.18 8.69 -8.69
N ARG A 55 13.09 7.86 -9.22
CA ARG A 55 13.08 7.42 -10.62
C ARG A 55 11.87 6.55 -10.96
N TRP A 56 11.39 5.77 -9.99
CA TRP A 56 10.16 5.01 -10.10
C TRP A 56 8.91 5.86 -9.97
N ARG A 57 9.04 7.13 -9.55
CA ARG A 57 7.92 8.08 -9.38
C ARG A 57 6.84 7.51 -8.46
N VAL A 58 7.26 6.97 -7.31
CA VAL A 58 6.34 6.41 -6.32
C VAL A 58 5.26 7.43 -5.91
N PRO A 59 4.00 6.97 -5.75
CA PRO A 59 2.88 7.84 -5.41
C PRO A 59 3.12 8.51 -4.05
N GLY A 60 2.75 9.79 -3.95
CA GLY A 60 2.88 10.51 -2.70
C GLY A 60 2.02 11.77 -2.71
N HIS A 61 1.69 12.23 -1.51
CA HIS A 61 0.72 13.28 -1.22
C HIS A 61 1.42 14.57 -0.84
N GLY A 62 0.85 15.71 -1.21
CA GLY A 62 1.27 17.01 -0.68
C GLY A 62 0.63 17.22 0.69
N VAL A 63 1.41 17.09 1.77
CA VAL A 63 0.93 17.33 3.14
C VAL A 63 1.77 18.45 3.74
N SER A 64 1.11 19.55 4.10
CA SER A 64 1.75 20.74 4.68
C SER A 64 2.93 21.26 3.85
N GLY A 65 2.76 21.33 2.52
CA GLY A 65 3.79 21.84 1.59
C GLY A 65 4.94 20.87 1.30
N ALA A 66 4.97 19.68 1.91
CA ALA A 66 6.00 18.66 1.67
C ALA A 66 5.39 17.39 1.07
N LYS A 67 6.14 16.72 0.17
CA LYS A 67 5.72 15.43 -0.37
C LYS A 67 5.91 14.32 0.68
N ARG A 68 4.81 13.69 1.06
CA ARG A 68 4.72 12.58 2.01
C ARG A 68 4.20 11.32 1.33
N TYR A 69 4.45 10.18 1.96
CA TYR A 69 4.19 8.86 1.37
C TYR A 69 3.46 7.98 2.37
N ARG A 70 2.49 7.21 1.91
CA ARG A 70 1.90 6.11 2.66
C ARG A 70 2.53 4.81 2.20
N PHE A 71 2.86 3.94 3.15
CA PHE A 71 3.55 2.69 2.85
C PHE A 71 2.64 1.75 2.08
N ALA A 72 1.39 1.58 2.52
CA ALA A 72 0.41 0.71 1.85
C ALA A 72 0.16 1.11 0.39
N GLU A 73 0.08 2.41 0.09
CA GLU A 73 -0.11 2.88 -1.28
C GLU A 73 1.11 2.62 -2.17
N VAL A 74 2.32 2.76 -1.60
CA VAL A 74 3.55 2.47 -2.34
C VAL A 74 3.68 0.96 -2.59
N GLU A 75 3.30 0.12 -1.64
CA GLU A 75 3.22 -1.33 -1.83
C GLU A 75 2.20 -1.71 -2.90
N ALA A 76 0.99 -1.12 -2.85
CA ALA A 76 -0.04 -1.32 -3.86
C ALA A 76 0.47 -0.92 -5.26
N TYR A 77 1.18 0.22 -5.36
CA TYR A 77 1.82 0.64 -6.61
C TYR A 77 2.84 -0.38 -7.13
N PHE A 78 3.61 -1.01 -6.24
CA PHE A 78 4.54 -2.06 -6.65
C PHE A 78 3.83 -3.36 -7.02
N ALA A 79 2.67 -3.66 -6.46
CA ALA A 79 1.87 -4.81 -6.83
C ALA A 79 1.25 -4.68 -8.24
N THR A 80 1.08 -3.46 -8.74
CA THR A 80 0.52 -3.21 -10.08
C THR A 80 1.32 -3.88 -11.20
N GLU A 81 0.62 -4.52 -12.14
CA GLU A 81 1.24 -5.18 -13.29
C GLU A 81 2.15 -4.26 -14.11
N ALA A 82 1.75 -3.01 -14.31
CA ALA A 82 2.54 -2.02 -15.06
C ALA A 82 3.94 -1.83 -14.44
N PHE A 83 4.02 -1.78 -13.11
CA PHE A 83 5.29 -1.68 -12.42
C PHE A 83 6.10 -2.97 -12.55
N GLN A 84 5.47 -4.14 -12.38
CA GLN A 84 6.14 -5.43 -12.52
C GLN A 84 6.68 -5.66 -13.94
N ARG A 85 5.92 -5.30 -14.98
CA ARG A 85 6.37 -5.34 -16.38
C ARG A 85 7.57 -4.42 -16.61
N ARG A 86 7.52 -3.18 -16.11
CA ARG A 86 8.66 -2.25 -16.18
C ARG A 86 9.89 -2.80 -15.46
N LYS A 87 9.72 -3.37 -14.26
CA LYS A 87 10.79 -3.98 -13.48
C LYS A 87 11.42 -5.17 -14.21
N ALA A 88 10.60 -6.03 -14.82
CA ALA A 88 11.05 -7.16 -15.63
C ALA A 88 11.82 -6.70 -16.87
N ALA A 89 11.33 -5.69 -17.58
CA ALA A 89 12.02 -5.11 -18.75
C ALA A 89 13.42 -4.58 -18.39
N VAL A 90 13.54 -3.79 -17.32
CA VAL A 90 14.84 -3.28 -16.84
C VAL A 90 15.79 -4.42 -16.44
N ARG A 91 15.28 -5.50 -15.83
CA ARG A 91 16.09 -6.66 -15.48
C ARG A 91 16.57 -7.40 -16.72
N ALA A 92 15.70 -7.57 -17.72
CA ALA A 92 16.05 -8.23 -18.98
C ALA A 92 17.10 -7.44 -19.77
N GLU A 93 16.97 -6.12 -19.84
CA GLU A 93 17.95 -5.22 -20.47
C GLU A 93 19.34 -5.39 -19.82
N ARG A 94 19.42 -5.31 -18.49
CA ARG A 94 20.68 -5.51 -17.74
C ARG A 94 21.28 -6.90 -17.95
N ALA A 95 20.46 -7.93 -18.10
CA ALA A 95 20.94 -9.28 -18.37
C ALA A 95 21.54 -9.40 -19.77
N ARG A 96 21.00 -8.69 -20.77
CA ARG A 96 21.57 -8.64 -22.13
C ARG A 96 22.88 -7.87 -22.14
N SER A 97 22.94 -6.70 -21.51
CA SER A 97 24.17 -5.88 -21.44
C SER A 97 25.33 -6.53 -20.68
N ARG A 98 25.08 -7.58 -19.88
CA ARG A 98 26.12 -8.37 -19.19
C ARG A 98 26.62 -9.57 -19.99
N LYS A 99 25.87 -9.99 -21.01
CA LYS A 99 26.18 -11.15 -21.86
C LYS A 99 26.82 -10.75 -23.19
N ALA A 100 26.64 -9.50 -23.61
CA ALA A 100 27.37 -8.85 -24.69
C ALA A 100 28.70 -8.30 -24.15
#